data_AF-A0A1H7UPF7-F1
#
_entry.id   AF-A0A1H7UPF7-F1
#
_cell.length_a   1.000
_cell.length_b   1.000
_cell.length_c   1.000
_cell.angle_alpha   90.00
_cell.angle_beta   90.00
_cell.angle_gamma   90.00
#
_symmetry.space_group_name_H-M   'P 1'
#
loop_
_entity.id
_entity.type
_entity.pdbx_description
1 polymer ?
#
loop_
_entity_poly.entity_id
_entity_poly.type
_entity_poly.pdbx_seq_one_letter_code
_entity_poly.pdbx_strand_id
1 'polypeptide(L)'
;MKKRFIAGIVATAILIPTAAFAAPTLIEMLTRTPMTIEQVKTDEIGKATLEKLYRAFPETKKFEIIDASTVQGVQTSIILQEKGGTGKKIALHTNSMTGEIEHVIQENWEPKEKPLTALTEQEIKSKVDQLIHALYGSNETYEFAMEPMENPDQKTLMLNYTQKGSTTPFYQVLVQGHSISLSLIGGETSSSDDKVEGFFTTNGKPDYFADAFLNDDKLFSLLNMSPIELKQELAKGKSVVEIAASKNVSKQQVVDVIAQSQVDLQIQSEANGELPANNLSNDHMLQAIEPKVLQVIEYRTVTPSKK
;
A
#
# COMPACT_ATOMS: atom_id res chain seq x y z
N MET A 1 -31.22 -12.55 -48.31
CA MET A 1 -32.14 -11.87 -47.36
C MET A 1 -32.26 -12.71 -46.09
N LYS A 2 -31.57 -12.35 -45.00
CA LYS A 2 -31.84 -12.84 -43.65
C LYS A 2 -31.78 -11.68 -42.67
N LYS A 3 -32.69 -11.74 -41.70
CA LYS A 3 -33.29 -10.64 -40.93
C LYS A 3 -32.40 -10.10 -39.80
N ARG A 4 -32.71 -8.85 -39.44
CA ARG A 4 -32.24 -8.02 -38.32
C ARG A 4 -32.47 -8.68 -36.95
N PHE A 5 -31.62 -8.35 -35.97
CA PHE A 5 -32.04 -8.01 -34.61
C PHE A 5 -31.14 -6.91 -34.04
N ILE A 6 -31.79 -5.85 -33.53
CA ILE A 6 -31.25 -4.76 -32.73
C ILE A 6 -31.30 -5.20 -31.28
N ALA A 7 -30.25 -4.98 -30.49
CA ALA A 7 -30.36 -4.91 -29.05
C ALA A 7 -29.39 -3.83 -28.55
N GLY A 8 -29.96 -2.71 -28.10
CA GLY A 8 -29.22 -1.62 -27.49
C GLY A 8 -28.67 -2.04 -26.12
N ILE A 9 -27.42 -1.66 -25.86
CA ILE A 9 -26.83 -1.83 -24.54
C ILE A 9 -27.37 -0.71 -23.66
N VAL A 10 -28.22 -1.08 -22.71
CA VAL A 10 -28.61 -0.25 -21.58
C VAL A 10 -27.39 -0.13 -20.67
N ALA A 11 -26.87 1.09 -20.52
CA ALA A 11 -25.86 1.40 -19.51
C ALA A 11 -26.53 1.44 -18.13
N THR A 12 -26.59 0.29 -17.46
CA THR A 12 -26.88 0.23 -16.02
C THR A 12 -25.60 0.57 -15.26
N ALA A 13 -25.57 1.75 -14.66
CA ALA A 13 -24.61 2.11 -13.61
C ALA A 13 -24.83 1.16 -12.42
N ILE A 14 -23.93 0.22 -12.23
CA ILE A 14 -23.92 -0.67 -11.07
C ILE A 14 -22.98 -0.02 -10.06
N LEU A 15 -23.55 0.54 -8.99
CA LEU A 15 -22.86 0.93 -7.78
C LEU A 15 -22.27 -0.33 -7.14
N ILE A 16 -20.94 -0.40 -7.06
CA ILE A 16 -20.20 -1.46 -6.39
C ILE A 16 -19.98 -0.99 -4.94
N PRO A 17 -20.32 -1.79 -3.91
CA PRO A 17 -19.97 -1.49 -2.53
C PRO A 17 -18.46 -1.67 -2.33
N THR A 18 -17.78 -0.58 -1.96
CA THR A 18 -16.40 -0.52 -1.46
C THR A 18 -16.40 -0.96 0.03
N ALA A 19 -15.46 -1.81 0.46
CA ALA A 19 -15.41 -2.50 1.76
C ALA A 19 -14.07 -2.30 2.51
N ALA A 20 -13.98 -1.92 3.79
CA ALA A 20 -12.80 -1.30 4.47
C ALA A 20 -11.41 -2.01 4.40
N PHE A 21 -10.24 -1.37 4.11
CA PHE A 21 -8.89 -2.04 4.04
C PHE A 21 -8.26 -1.83 5.42
N ALA A 22 -7.23 -2.57 5.75
CA ALA A 22 -6.50 -2.42 6.99
C ALA A 22 -5.14 -1.81 6.67
N ALA A 23 -5.09 -0.48 6.53
CA ALA A 23 -3.90 0.23 6.96
C ALA A 23 -3.76 -0.02 8.47
N PRO A 24 -2.52 -0.23 8.97
CA PRO A 24 -2.26 -0.34 10.39
C PRO A 24 -2.90 0.85 11.09
N THR A 25 -3.68 0.57 12.13
CA THR A 25 -4.24 1.64 12.95
C THR A 25 -3.09 2.50 13.52
N LEU A 26 -3.36 3.76 13.92
CA LEU A 26 -2.36 4.61 14.59
C LEU A 26 -1.61 3.87 15.71
N ILE A 27 -2.29 2.95 16.40
CA ILE A 27 -1.71 2.10 17.44
C ILE A 27 -0.71 1.11 16.85
N GLU A 28 -0.97 0.46 15.73
CA GLU A 28 -0.04 -0.48 15.10
C GLU A 28 1.28 0.21 14.70
N MET A 29 1.25 1.47 14.22
CA MET A 29 2.47 2.23 13.94
C MET A 29 3.20 2.70 15.21
N LEU A 30 2.47 3.05 16.28
CA LEU A 30 3.04 3.47 17.57
C LEU A 30 3.51 2.30 18.45
N THR A 31 3.01 1.09 18.20
CA THR A 31 3.35 -0.15 18.92
C THR A 31 4.30 -1.06 18.15
N ARG A 32 4.74 -0.64 16.95
CA ARG A 32 5.77 -1.35 16.19
C ARG A 32 7.02 -1.47 17.04
N THR A 33 7.31 -2.70 17.45
CA THR A 33 8.49 -3.00 18.26
C THR A 33 9.54 -3.61 17.34
N PRO A 34 10.75 -3.03 17.26
CA PRO A 34 11.85 -3.65 16.53
C PRO A 34 12.10 -5.07 17.04
N MET A 35 12.24 -6.02 16.13
CA MET A 35 12.67 -7.37 16.45
C MET A 35 14.18 -7.51 16.27
N THR A 36 14.81 -8.23 17.19
CA THR A 36 16.14 -8.78 16.96
C THR A 36 16.07 -9.92 15.94
N ILE A 37 17.20 -10.17 15.28
CA ILE A 37 17.36 -11.28 14.33
C ILE A 37 16.98 -12.63 14.95
N GLU A 38 17.31 -12.83 16.24
CA GLU A 38 16.99 -14.07 16.94
C GLU A 38 15.49 -14.18 17.21
N GLN A 39 14.82 -13.09 17.60
CA GLN A 39 13.36 -13.07 17.77
C GLN A 39 12.64 -13.40 16.47
N VAL A 40 13.09 -12.87 15.33
CA VAL A 40 12.54 -13.19 13.99
C VAL A 40 12.62 -14.69 13.68
N LYS A 41 13.73 -15.34 14.04
CA LYS A 41 13.94 -16.78 13.75
C LYS A 41 13.13 -17.70 14.68
N THR A 42 12.82 -17.23 15.89
CA THR A 42 12.07 -18.00 16.89
C THR A 42 10.56 -17.77 16.82
N ASP A 43 10.12 -16.64 16.27
CA ASP A 43 8.71 -16.36 16.01
C ASP A 43 8.15 -17.30 14.95
N GLU A 44 6.94 -17.84 15.17
CA GLU A 44 6.35 -18.85 14.27
C GLU A 44 6.04 -18.26 12.89
N ILE A 45 5.45 -17.06 12.86
CA ILE A 45 5.08 -16.34 11.63
C ILE A 45 6.35 -15.86 10.92
N GLY A 46 7.32 -15.33 11.67
CA GLY A 46 8.60 -14.90 11.11
C GLY A 46 9.43 -16.02 10.52
N LYS A 47 9.46 -17.18 11.19
CA LYS A 47 10.10 -18.37 10.63
C LYS A 47 9.39 -18.85 9.37
N ALA A 48 8.06 -18.93 9.37
CA ALA A 48 7.28 -19.36 8.20
C ALA A 48 7.49 -18.41 7.01
N THR A 49 7.48 -17.11 7.27
CA THR A 49 7.72 -16.05 6.26
C THR A 49 9.12 -16.16 5.66
N LEU A 50 10.16 -16.33 6.51
CA LEU A 50 11.52 -16.56 6.05
C LEU A 50 11.67 -17.86 5.26
N GLU A 51 11.06 -18.97 5.72
CA GLU A 51 11.11 -20.24 4.99
C GLU A 51 10.45 -20.13 3.62
N LYS A 52 9.29 -19.46 3.53
CA LYS A 52 8.61 -19.19 2.26
C LYS A 52 9.50 -18.37 1.34
N LEU A 53 10.10 -17.29 1.84
CA LEU A 53 11.06 -16.49 1.08
C LEU A 53 12.27 -17.33 0.62
N TYR A 54 12.85 -18.13 1.49
CA TYR A 54 14.03 -18.96 1.17
C TYR A 54 13.74 -20.08 0.18
N ARG A 55 12.49 -20.54 0.10
CA ARG A 55 12.04 -21.47 -0.95
C ARG A 55 11.86 -20.75 -2.28
N ALA A 56 11.26 -19.56 -2.25
CA ALA A 56 11.04 -18.71 -3.41
C ALA A 56 12.36 -18.20 -4.02
N PHE A 57 13.28 -17.74 -3.18
CA PHE A 57 14.55 -17.10 -3.54
C PHE A 57 15.69 -17.66 -2.67
N PRO A 58 16.25 -18.84 -3.00
CA PRO A 58 17.25 -19.52 -2.17
C PRO A 58 18.51 -18.70 -1.84
N GLU A 59 18.89 -17.75 -2.70
CA GLU A 59 20.01 -16.84 -2.49
C GLU A 59 19.83 -15.94 -1.26
N THR A 60 18.59 -15.64 -0.89
CA THR A 60 18.28 -14.76 0.25
C THR A 60 18.68 -15.38 1.59
N LYS A 61 18.97 -16.69 1.65
CA LYS A 61 19.59 -17.33 2.83
C LYS A 61 20.95 -16.74 3.21
N LYS A 62 21.63 -16.09 2.26
CA LYS A 62 22.92 -15.42 2.48
C LYS A 62 22.76 -13.95 2.87
N PHE A 63 21.54 -13.41 2.79
CA PHE A 63 21.25 -12.01 3.11
C PHE A 63 21.21 -11.83 4.62
N GLU A 64 21.42 -10.59 5.05
CA GLU A 64 21.32 -10.18 6.44
C GLU A 64 19.94 -9.55 6.68
N ILE A 65 19.29 -9.94 7.77
CA ILE A 65 18.09 -9.25 8.24
C ILE A 65 18.58 -7.92 8.84
N ILE A 66 18.23 -6.81 8.19
CA ILE A 66 18.67 -5.47 8.59
C ILE A 66 17.60 -4.73 9.37
N ASP A 67 16.35 -5.16 9.25
CA ASP A 67 15.21 -4.61 9.98
C ASP A 67 14.09 -5.64 10.07
N ALA A 68 13.31 -5.58 11.14
CA ALA A 68 12.12 -6.38 11.34
C ALA A 68 11.28 -5.78 12.47
N SER A 69 9.95 -5.93 12.37
CA SER A 69 9.03 -5.36 13.36
C SER A 69 7.90 -6.32 13.73
N THR A 70 7.42 -6.19 14.96
CA THR A 70 6.14 -6.75 15.40
C THR A 70 5.13 -5.68 15.75
N VAL A 71 3.85 -6.05 15.69
CA VAL A 71 2.72 -5.31 16.26
C VAL A 71 1.98 -6.26 17.18
N GLN A 72 1.77 -5.85 18.44
CA GLN A 72 1.11 -6.69 19.46
C GLN A 72 1.71 -8.10 19.62
N GLY A 73 3.01 -8.25 19.35
CA GLY A 73 3.72 -9.53 19.43
C GLY A 73 3.68 -10.37 18.15
N VAL A 74 2.95 -9.94 17.11
CA VAL A 74 2.92 -10.61 15.81
C VAL A 74 3.86 -9.91 14.83
N GLN A 75 4.67 -10.67 14.11
CA GLN A 75 5.55 -10.10 13.09
C GLN A 75 4.76 -9.54 11.90
N THR A 76 5.11 -8.30 11.52
CA THR A 76 4.46 -7.57 10.42
C THR A 76 5.42 -7.13 9.33
N SER A 77 6.73 -7.13 9.59
CA SER A 77 7.72 -6.86 8.54
C SER A 77 9.07 -7.55 8.76
N ILE A 78 9.71 -7.94 7.64
CA ILE A 78 11.10 -8.38 7.59
C ILE A 78 11.78 -7.71 6.41
N ILE A 79 12.96 -7.13 6.63
CA ILE A 79 13.81 -6.57 5.58
C ILE A 79 15.14 -7.31 5.55
N LEU A 80 15.44 -7.92 4.40
CA LEU A 80 16.71 -8.59 4.14
C LEU A 80 17.52 -7.84 3.09
N GLN A 81 18.82 -7.77 3.30
CA GLN A 81 19.76 -7.13 2.39
C GLN A 81 20.98 -8.02 2.12
N GLU A 82 21.42 -8.06 0.87
CA GLU A 82 22.67 -8.68 0.49
C GLU A 82 23.86 -8.08 1.26
N LYS A 83 24.79 -8.95 1.70
CA LYS A 83 25.97 -8.53 2.47
C LYS A 83 26.78 -7.47 1.74
N GLY A 84 27.23 -6.46 2.47
CA GLY A 84 27.97 -5.32 1.92
C GLY A 84 27.10 -4.07 1.67
N GLY A 85 25.79 -4.12 1.95
CA GLY A 85 24.96 -2.93 2.16
C GLY A 85 24.52 -2.15 0.90
N THR A 86 24.99 -2.54 -0.29
CA THR A 86 24.64 -1.88 -1.57
C THR A 86 23.99 -2.81 -2.59
N GLY A 87 23.77 -4.07 -2.22
CA GLY A 87 23.26 -5.11 -3.10
C GLY A 87 21.73 -5.20 -3.10
N LYS A 88 21.23 -6.39 -3.44
CA LYS A 88 19.79 -6.68 -3.48
C LYS A 88 19.16 -6.48 -2.11
N LYS A 89 17.94 -5.94 -2.10
CA LYS A 89 17.14 -5.81 -0.88
C LYS A 89 15.73 -6.31 -1.13
N ILE A 90 15.17 -6.97 -0.13
CA ILE A 90 13.79 -7.42 -0.12
C ILE A 90 13.12 -7.02 1.18
N ALA A 91 11.99 -6.36 1.09
CA ALA A 91 11.10 -6.09 2.21
C ALA A 91 9.84 -6.93 2.04
N LEU A 92 9.45 -7.63 3.10
CA LEU A 92 8.24 -8.40 3.20
C LEU A 92 7.37 -7.77 4.27
N HIS A 93 6.09 -7.59 3.97
CA HIS A 93 5.08 -7.20 4.94
C HIS A 93 4.03 -8.28 5.02
N THR A 94 3.69 -8.63 6.25
CA THR A 94 2.79 -9.72 6.57
C THR A 94 1.59 -9.23 7.33
N ASN A 95 0.44 -9.81 7.02
CA ASN A 95 -0.79 -9.60 7.78
C ASN A 95 -0.57 -10.02 9.24
N SER A 96 -0.92 -9.18 10.20
CA SER A 96 -0.73 -9.44 11.63
C SER A 96 -1.67 -10.52 12.19
N MET A 97 -2.72 -10.90 11.46
CA MET A 97 -3.70 -11.92 11.85
C MET A 97 -3.43 -13.27 11.17
N THR A 98 -3.10 -13.27 9.88
CA THR A 98 -2.94 -14.49 9.08
C THR A 98 -1.47 -14.88 8.86
N GLY A 99 -0.53 -13.94 9.03
CA GLY A 99 0.88 -14.14 8.69
C GLY A 99 1.12 -14.25 7.18
N GLU A 100 0.12 -14.00 6.33
CA GLU A 100 0.29 -14.01 4.89
C GLU A 100 1.11 -12.81 4.41
N ILE A 101 1.96 -13.02 3.41
CA ILE A 101 2.74 -11.94 2.80
C ILE A 101 1.81 -11.12 1.90
N GLU A 102 1.42 -9.93 2.33
CA GLU A 102 0.52 -9.06 1.57
C GLU A 102 1.29 -8.12 0.63
N HIS A 103 2.51 -7.77 1.00
CA HIS A 103 3.33 -6.84 0.22
C HIS A 103 4.79 -7.26 0.17
N VAL A 104 5.38 -7.15 -1.02
CA VAL A 104 6.79 -7.43 -1.28
C VAL A 104 7.42 -6.32 -2.09
N ILE A 105 8.53 -5.78 -1.59
CA ILE A 105 9.35 -4.82 -2.31
C ILE A 105 10.70 -5.45 -2.59
N GLN A 106 11.10 -5.43 -3.86
CA GLN A 106 12.36 -5.91 -4.37
C GLN A 106 13.15 -4.72 -4.92
N GLU A 107 14.28 -4.36 -4.29
CA GLU A 107 15.18 -3.29 -4.75
C GLU A 107 16.52 -3.85 -5.28
N ASN A 108 17.07 -3.24 -6.32
CA ASN A 108 18.38 -3.58 -6.94
C ASN A 108 18.46 -5.03 -7.48
N TRP A 109 17.33 -5.61 -7.91
CA TRP A 109 17.29 -6.99 -8.39
C TRP A 109 17.94 -7.20 -9.75
N GLU A 110 18.06 -6.12 -10.52
CA GLU A 110 18.89 -6.03 -11.73
C GLU A 110 20.22 -5.30 -11.44
N PRO A 111 21.27 -5.58 -12.23
CA PRO A 111 22.49 -4.79 -12.22
C PRO A 111 22.20 -3.30 -12.44
N LYS A 112 22.99 -2.42 -11.81
CA LYS A 112 22.83 -0.96 -11.93
C LYS A 112 22.94 -0.46 -13.38
N GLU A 113 23.67 -1.20 -14.21
CA GLU A 113 23.89 -0.90 -15.62
C GLU A 113 22.67 -1.24 -16.49
N LYS A 114 21.72 -2.05 -15.98
CA LYS A 114 20.50 -2.45 -16.68
C LYS A 114 19.29 -2.35 -15.73
N PRO A 115 18.78 -1.15 -15.43
CA PRO A 115 17.60 -0.98 -14.58
C PRO A 115 16.40 -1.78 -15.11
N LEU A 116 15.50 -2.17 -14.21
CA LEU A 116 14.26 -2.87 -14.55
C LEU A 116 13.44 -2.12 -15.60
N THR A 117 13.48 -0.79 -15.59
CA THR A 117 12.77 0.06 -16.57
C THR A 117 13.39 0.08 -17.96
N ALA A 118 14.68 -0.29 -18.09
CA ALA A 118 15.36 -0.47 -19.37
C ALA A 118 15.07 -1.83 -20.02
N LEU A 119 14.39 -2.73 -19.31
CA LEU A 119 13.91 -3.98 -19.85
C LEU A 119 12.70 -3.77 -20.78
N THR A 120 12.50 -4.70 -21.70
CA THR A 120 11.29 -4.79 -22.51
C THR A 120 10.07 -5.12 -21.63
N GLU A 121 8.87 -4.77 -22.10
CA GLU A 121 7.63 -5.08 -21.37
C GLU A 121 7.49 -6.59 -21.11
N GLN A 122 7.92 -7.43 -22.06
CA GLN A 122 7.91 -8.88 -21.89
C GLN A 122 8.91 -9.37 -20.83
N GLU A 123 10.11 -8.81 -20.77
CA GLU A 123 11.09 -9.12 -19.71
C GLU A 123 10.57 -8.68 -18.33
N ILE A 124 9.95 -7.49 -18.23
CA ILE A 124 9.36 -6.99 -16.99
C ILE A 124 8.23 -7.91 -16.55
N LYS A 125 7.29 -8.22 -17.46
CA LYS A 125 6.20 -9.14 -17.20
C LYS A 125 6.72 -10.50 -16.73
N SER A 126 7.71 -11.08 -17.41
CA SER A 126 8.27 -12.37 -17.03
C SER A 126 8.86 -12.37 -15.62
N LYS A 127 9.49 -11.27 -15.20
CA LYS A 127 10.04 -11.14 -13.84
C LYS A 127 8.94 -11.02 -12.80
N VAL A 128 7.90 -10.24 -13.09
CA VAL A 128 6.74 -10.09 -12.21
C VAL A 128 5.97 -11.41 -12.10
N ASP A 129 5.79 -12.12 -13.20
CA ASP A 129 5.17 -13.45 -13.22
C ASP A 129 5.97 -14.44 -12.35
N GLN A 130 7.31 -14.43 -12.46
CA GLN A 130 8.17 -15.26 -11.62
C GLN A 130 8.05 -14.89 -10.14
N LEU A 131 7.98 -13.61 -9.81
CA LEU A 131 7.80 -13.13 -8.44
C LEU A 131 6.47 -13.63 -7.85
N ILE A 132 5.36 -13.44 -8.59
CA ILE A 132 4.04 -13.91 -8.18
C ILE A 132 4.05 -15.44 -8.04
N HIS A 133 4.62 -16.15 -9.02
CA HIS A 133 4.71 -17.61 -9.00
C HIS A 133 5.48 -18.14 -7.79
N ALA A 134 6.62 -17.54 -7.49
CA ALA A 134 7.49 -17.98 -6.41
C ALA A 134 6.86 -17.76 -5.03
N LEU A 135 6.08 -16.68 -4.87
CA LEU A 135 5.48 -16.30 -3.58
C LEU A 135 4.05 -16.80 -3.38
N TYR A 136 3.25 -16.91 -4.43
CA TYR A 136 1.81 -17.16 -4.33
C TYR A 136 1.34 -18.35 -5.18
N GLY A 137 2.22 -18.94 -6.01
CA GLY A 137 1.88 -20.05 -6.90
C GLY A 137 1.37 -19.60 -8.27
N SER A 138 0.81 -20.55 -9.04
CA SER A 138 0.47 -20.32 -10.44
C SER A 138 -0.41 -19.08 -10.68
N ASN A 139 -0.06 -18.30 -11.71
CA ASN A 139 -0.78 -17.12 -12.15
C ASN A 139 -1.57 -17.34 -13.47
N GLU A 140 -1.74 -18.58 -13.92
CA GLU A 140 -2.42 -18.93 -15.19
C GLU A 140 -3.91 -18.53 -15.23
N THR A 141 -4.50 -18.35 -14.06
CA THR A 141 -5.88 -17.91 -13.88
C THR A 141 -6.04 -16.39 -13.94
N TYR A 142 -4.95 -15.64 -14.09
CA TYR A 142 -4.95 -14.17 -14.14
C TYR A 142 -4.70 -13.65 -15.55
N GLU A 143 -5.38 -12.57 -15.88
CA GLU A 143 -5.09 -11.69 -17.01
C GLU A 143 -4.31 -10.49 -16.49
N PHE A 144 -3.41 -9.95 -17.31
CA PHE A 144 -2.59 -8.80 -16.91
C PHE A 144 -2.83 -7.60 -17.82
N ALA A 145 -2.78 -6.41 -17.24
CA ALA A 145 -2.69 -5.14 -17.94
C ALA A 145 -1.43 -4.41 -17.46
N MET A 146 -0.70 -3.78 -18.39
CA MET A 146 0.48 -2.97 -18.09
C MET A 146 0.26 -1.55 -18.60
N GLU A 147 0.46 -0.57 -17.73
CA GLU A 147 0.20 0.83 -18.02
C GLU A 147 1.39 1.69 -17.63
N PRO A 148 1.89 2.57 -18.51
CA PRO A 148 2.87 3.57 -18.14
C PRO A 148 2.22 4.63 -17.25
N MET A 149 2.89 4.96 -16.15
CA MET A 149 2.48 6.02 -15.25
C MET A 149 3.16 7.33 -15.64
N GLU A 150 2.42 8.45 -15.59
CA GLU A 150 2.99 9.78 -15.79
C GLU A 150 3.98 10.09 -14.65
N ASN A 151 5.26 10.00 -14.97
CA ASN A 151 6.34 10.40 -14.08
C ASN A 151 7.42 11.09 -14.92
N PRO A 152 7.62 12.41 -14.75
CA PRO A 152 8.52 13.19 -15.59
C PRO A 152 10.00 12.82 -15.40
N ASP A 153 10.35 12.24 -14.25
CA ASP A 153 11.74 12.00 -13.85
C ASP A 153 12.21 10.57 -14.15
N GLN A 154 11.29 9.62 -14.26
CA GLN A 154 11.63 8.22 -14.50
C GLN A 154 10.47 7.41 -15.06
N LYS A 155 10.77 6.49 -15.98
CA LYS A 155 9.80 5.51 -16.48
C LYS A 155 9.26 4.69 -15.30
N THR A 156 7.94 4.71 -15.14
CA THR A 156 7.23 3.96 -14.10
C THR A 156 6.13 3.15 -14.78
N LEU A 157 6.01 1.88 -14.44
CA LEU A 157 4.99 0.99 -15.00
C LEU A 157 4.16 0.40 -13.87
N MET A 158 2.84 0.37 -14.07
CA MET A 158 1.91 -0.35 -13.21
C MET A 158 1.45 -1.60 -13.96
N LEU A 159 1.52 -2.75 -13.32
CA LEU A 159 0.95 -4.00 -13.81
C LEU A 159 -0.17 -4.43 -12.88
N ASN A 160 -1.34 -4.67 -13.45
CA ASN A 160 -2.51 -5.16 -12.74
C ASN A 160 -2.77 -6.61 -13.19
N TYR A 161 -2.87 -7.53 -12.24
CA TYR A 161 -3.20 -8.95 -12.49
C TYR A 161 -4.61 -9.22 -11.96
N THR A 162 -5.55 -9.43 -12.86
CA THR A 162 -6.97 -9.62 -12.59
C THR A 162 -7.34 -11.08 -12.79
N GLN A 163 -7.99 -11.70 -11.83
CA GLN A 163 -8.46 -13.08 -11.99
C GLN A 163 -9.47 -13.14 -13.15
N LYS A 164 -9.39 -14.14 -14.02
CA LYS A 164 -10.31 -14.32 -15.14
C LYS A 164 -11.77 -14.34 -14.66
N GLY A 165 -12.58 -13.41 -15.17
CA GLY A 165 -13.97 -13.21 -14.75
C GLY A 165 -14.17 -12.20 -13.61
N SER A 166 -13.09 -11.64 -13.05
CA SER A 166 -13.13 -10.50 -12.13
C SER A 166 -13.01 -9.17 -12.90
N THR A 167 -13.53 -8.09 -12.31
CA THR A 167 -13.33 -6.72 -12.79
C THR A 167 -12.29 -5.96 -11.96
N THR A 168 -11.85 -6.51 -10.84
CA THR A 168 -10.87 -5.90 -9.95
C THR A 168 -9.56 -6.70 -9.98
N PRO A 169 -8.40 -6.00 -10.00
CA PRO A 169 -7.11 -6.66 -9.92
C PRO A 169 -6.95 -7.32 -8.54
N PHE A 170 -6.30 -8.47 -8.55
CA PHE A 170 -5.97 -9.27 -7.37
C PHE A 170 -4.53 -9.05 -6.94
N TYR A 171 -3.62 -8.84 -7.90
CA TYR A 171 -2.29 -8.32 -7.62
C TYR A 171 -2.07 -7.01 -8.36
N GLN A 172 -1.37 -6.09 -7.71
CA GLN A 172 -0.88 -4.87 -8.34
C GLN A 172 0.63 -4.76 -8.13
N VAL A 173 1.33 -4.43 -9.21
CA VAL A 173 2.78 -4.36 -9.24
C VAL A 173 3.22 -3.01 -9.78
N LEU A 174 4.03 -2.29 -9.02
CA LEU A 174 4.67 -1.07 -9.45
C LEU A 174 6.13 -1.35 -9.77
N VAL A 175 6.56 -1.01 -10.99
CA VAL A 175 7.95 -1.10 -11.44
C VAL A 175 8.48 0.31 -11.64
N GLN A 176 9.47 0.69 -10.84
CA GLN A 176 10.03 2.04 -10.86
C GLN A 176 11.55 1.98 -10.69
N GLY A 177 12.29 2.57 -11.62
CA GLY A 177 13.75 2.56 -11.61
C GLY A 177 14.34 1.14 -11.48
N HIS A 178 14.83 0.81 -10.29
CA HIS A 178 15.42 -0.50 -9.94
C HIS A 178 14.60 -1.28 -8.91
N SER A 179 13.32 -0.94 -8.73
CA SER A 179 12.43 -1.64 -7.82
C SER A 179 11.21 -2.28 -8.50
N ILE A 180 10.76 -3.39 -7.91
CA ILE A 180 9.45 -4.02 -8.13
C ILE A 180 8.75 -4.02 -6.77
N SER A 181 7.52 -3.52 -6.74
CA SER A 181 6.67 -3.49 -5.55
C SER A 181 5.38 -4.23 -5.87
N LEU A 182 5.21 -5.44 -5.33
CA LEU A 182 4.06 -6.32 -5.53
C LEU A 182 3.15 -6.29 -4.30
N SER A 183 1.86 -6.05 -4.52
CA SER A 183 0.83 -6.07 -3.49
C SER A 183 -0.25 -7.09 -3.86
N LEU A 184 -0.67 -7.87 -2.87
CA LEU A 184 -1.92 -8.62 -2.88
C LEU A 184 -3.06 -7.64 -2.51
N ILE A 185 -4.04 -7.50 -3.39
CA ILE A 185 -5.14 -6.52 -3.26
C ILE A 185 -6.53 -7.15 -3.45
N GLY A 186 -6.61 -8.48 -3.59
CA GLY A 186 -7.87 -9.22 -3.60
C GLY A 186 -7.74 -10.59 -2.93
N GLY A 187 -8.87 -11.24 -2.64
CA GLY A 187 -8.95 -12.55 -1.94
C GLY A 187 -9.41 -12.41 -0.49
N GLU A 188 -9.80 -13.54 0.14
CA GLU A 188 -10.10 -13.58 1.59
C GLU A 188 -8.79 -13.53 2.40
N THR A 189 -8.08 -12.41 2.30
CA THR A 189 -7.24 -11.95 3.41
C THR A 189 -8.20 -11.50 4.50
N SER A 190 -7.92 -11.80 5.77
CA SER A 190 -8.85 -11.46 6.84
C SER A 190 -9.10 -9.94 6.89
N SER A 191 -10.25 -9.52 6.35
CA SER A 191 -10.85 -8.19 6.49
C SER A 191 -9.95 -7.01 6.09
N SER A 192 -9.72 -6.81 4.79
CA SER A 192 -9.15 -5.54 4.30
C SER A 192 -9.42 -5.23 2.79
N ASP A 193 -10.36 -4.33 2.43
CA ASP A 193 -10.70 -3.92 1.03
C ASP A 193 -10.87 -2.36 0.66
N ASP A 194 -10.63 -1.34 1.54
CA ASP A 194 -10.75 0.18 1.42
C ASP A 194 -9.64 1.14 1.99
N LYS A 195 -8.65 0.73 2.77
CA LYS A 195 -7.45 1.50 3.15
C LYS A 195 -6.19 1.24 2.29
N VAL A 196 -5.72 2.26 1.59
CA VAL A 196 -4.49 2.20 0.79
C VAL A 196 -3.31 2.67 1.62
N GLU A 197 -2.27 1.85 1.74
CA GLU A 197 -1.02 2.27 2.38
C GLU A 197 -0.05 2.95 1.41
N GLY A 198 0.82 3.80 1.96
CA GLY A 198 1.86 4.50 1.23
C GLY A 198 1.28 5.51 0.26
N PHE A 199 0.35 6.36 0.72
CA PHE A 199 -0.24 7.41 -0.11
C PHE A 199 0.80 8.40 -0.63
N PHE A 200 1.85 8.65 0.15
CA PHE A 200 2.95 9.51 -0.23
C PHE A 200 4.22 8.72 -0.53
N THR A 201 5.21 9.41 -1.08
CA THR A 201 6.56 8.90 -1.23
C THR A 201 7.55 9.94 -0.75
N THR A 202 8.59 9.49 -0.06
CA THR A 202 9.72 10.29 0.40
C THR A 202 11.00 9.63 -0.05
N ASN A 203 11.78 10.35 -0.85
CA ASN A 203 12.98 9.83 -1.51
C ASN A 203 12.72 8.57 -2.36
N GLY A 204 11.57 8.51 -3.03
CA GLY A 204 11.18 7.38 -3.88
C GLY A 204 10.80 6.11 -3.12
N LYS A 205 10.58 6.19 -1.80
CA LYS A 205 10.05 5.10 -0.97
C LYS A 205 8.65 5.46 -0.47
N PRO A 206 7.74 4.49 -0.30
CA PRO A 206 6.45 4.75 0.32
C PRO A 206 6.60 5.45 1.68
N ASP A 207 5.80 6.49 1.88
CA ASP A 207 5.75 7.28 3.10
C ASP A 207 4.35 7.13 3.71
N TYR A 208 4.34 6.51 4.89
CA TYR A 208 3.14 6.12 5.62
C TYR A 208 2.72 7.18 6.65
N PHE A 209 3.40 8.33 6.69
CA PHE A 209 3.16 9.40 7.68
C PHE A 209 1.70 9.84 7.76
N ALA A 210 0.99 9.83 6.64
CA ALA A 210 -0.37 10.36 6.52
C ALA A 210 -1.46 9.28 6.43
N ASP A 211 -1.10 8.00 6.32
CA ASP A 211 -2.06 6.95 5.97
C ASP A 211 -3.21 6.85 6.97
N ALA A 212 -2.93 7.02 8.25
CA ALA A 212 -3.95 7.01 9.30
C ALA A 212 -5.00 8.12 9.18
N PHE A 213 -4.65 9.22 8.53
CA PHE A 213 -5.54 10.38 8.35
C PHE A 213 -6.26 10.33 7.00
N LEU A 214 -5.63 9.75 5.97
CA LEU A 214 -6.16 9.74 4.61
C LEU A 214 -6.96 8.49 4.26
N ASN A 215 -6.79 7.42 5.03
CA ASN A 215 -7.61 6.22 4.96
C ASN A 215 -8.93 6.38 5.72
N ASP A 216 -9.76 7.28 5.22
CA ASP A 216 -11.03 7.66 5.84
C ASP A 216 -12.16 7.63 4.80
N ASP A 217 -13.15 6.76 5.02
CA ASP A 217 -14.32 6.62 4.15
C ASP A 217 -15.10 7.94 4.00
N LYS A 218 -15.12 8.77 5.04
CA LYS A 218 -15.74 10.09 4.99
C LYS A 218 -14.94 11.05 4.10
N LEU A 219 -13.62 10.94 4.08
CA LEU A 219 -12.76 11.71 3.18
C LEU A 219 -12.97 11.26 1.72
N PHE A 220 -12.99 9.96 1.46
CA PHE A 220 -13.25 9.42 0.12
C PHE A 220 -14.61 9.85 -0.42
N SER A 221 -15.63 9.79 0.45
CA SER A 221 -16.98 10.28 0.15
C SER A 221 -17.00 11.78 -0.13
N LEU A 222 -16.29 12.58 0.68
CA LEU A 222 -16.20 14.03 0.50
C LEU A 222 -15.57 14.41 -0.85
N LEU A 223 -14.50 13.71 -1.23
CA LEU A 223 -13.76 13.96 -2.46
C LEU A 223 -14.41 13.32 -3.69
N ASN A 224 -15.42 12.47 -3.49
CA ASN A 224 -16.04 11.62 -4.51
C ASN A 224 -14.97 10.88 -5.32
N MET A 225 -14.11 10.16 -4.59
CA MET A 225 -13.02 9.38 -5.16
C MET A 225 -12.73 8.17 -4.29
N SER A 226 -12.28 7.10 -4.91
CA SER A 226 -11.81 5.90 -4.24
C SER A 226 -10.45 6.13 -3.57
N PRO A 227 -10.09 5.28 -2.60
CA PRO A 227 -8.74 5.24 -2.02
C PRO A 227 -7.64 5.16 -3.08
N ILE A 228 -7.85 4.34 -4.11
CA ILE A 228 -6.88 4.12 -5.19
C ILE A 228 -6.71 5.39 -6.03
N GLU A 229 -7.81 6.06 -6.38
CA GLU A 229 -7.75 7.33 -7.13
C GLU A 229 -7.07 8.43 -6.32
N LEU A 230 -7.32 8.51 -5.00
CA LEU A 230 -6.63 9.46 -4.14
C LEU A 230 -5.13 9.18 -4.14
N LYS A 231 -4.73 7.91 -3.99
CA LYS A 231 -3.32 7.49 -4.08
C LYS A 231 -2.66 7.88 -5.39
N GLN A 232 -3.34 7.64 -6.50
CA GLN A 232 -2.82 7.97 -7.81
C GLN A 232 -2.62 9.48 -7.96
N GLU A 233 -3.55 10.30 -7.46
CA GLU A 233 -3.42 11.76 -7.50
C GLU A 233 -2.30 12.27 -6.57
N LEU A 234 -2.14 11.70 -5.37
CA LEU A 234 -1.04 12.04 -4.46
C LEU A 234 0.32 11.60 -5.02
N ALA A 235 0.38 10.44 -5.68
CA ALA A 235 1.58 9.95 -6.36
C ALA A 235 2.02 10.87 -7.51
N LYS A 236 1.11 11.66 -8.10
CA LYS A 236 1.43 12.72 -9.07
C LYS A 236 2.05 13.98 -8.43
N GLY A 237 2.31 13.96 -7.11
CA GLY A 237 2.91 15.07 -6.37
C GLY A 237 1.92 16.15 -5.94
N LYS A 238 0.62 15.91 -6.10
CA LYS A 238 -0.42 16.79 -5.56
C LYS A 238 -0.56 16.58 -4.05
N SER A 239 -0.92 17.64 -3.36
CA SER A 239 -1.41 17.60 -1.98
C SER A 239 -2.91 17.27 -1.95
N VAL A 240 -3.40 16.79 -0.82
CA VAL A 240 -4.85 16.52 -0.62
C VAL A 240 -5.66 17.80 -0.82
N VAL A 241 -5.13 18.96 -0.40
CA VAL A 241 -5.78 20.26 -0.62
C VAL A 241 -5.95 20.59 -2.09
N GLU A 242 -4.94 20.32 -2.92
CA GLU A 242 -5.03 20.56 -4.37
C GLU A 242 -6.03 19.61 -5.04
N ILE A 243 -6.07 18.35 -4.60
CA ILE A 243 -7.03 17.35 -5.08
C ILE A 243 -8.46 17.77 -4.69
N ALA A 244 -8.67 18.15 -3.43
CA ALA A 244 -9.94 18.66 -2.92
C ALA A 244 -10.42 19.89 -3.70
N ALA A 245 -9.53 20.86 -3.94
CA ALA A 245 -9.86 22.05 -4.72
C ALA A 245 -10.32 21.69 -6.15
N SER A 246 -9.68 20.70 -6.79
CA SER A 246 -10.09 20.21 -8.12
C SER A 246 -11.49 19.54 -8.13
N LYS A 247 -11.98 19.14 -6.96
CA LYS A 247 -13.31 18.55 -6.74
C LYS A 247 -14.32 19.56 -6.16
N ASN A 248 -13.97 20.85 -6.11
CA ASN A 248 -14.76 21.91 -5.46
C ASN A 248 -14.99 21.70 -3.95
N VAL A 249 -14.06 21.00 -3.29
CA VAL A 249 -14.05 20.81 -1.84
C VAL A 249 -13.05 21.80 -1.23
N SER A 250 -13.49 22.55 -0.22
CA SER A 250 -12.62 23.52 0.45
C SER A 250 -11.65 22.85 1.42
N LYS A 251 -10.50 23.50 1.67
CA LYS A 251 -9.51 23.05 2.64
C LYS A 251 -10.11 22.77 4.02
N GLN A 252 -10.99 23.65 4.49
CA GLN A 252 -11.61 23.50 5.82
C GLN A 252 -12.50 22.26 5.89
N GLN A 253 -13.26 21.95 4.83
CA GLN A 253 -14.08 20.72 4.81
C GLN A 253 -13.24 19.45 4.92
N VAL A 254 -12.06 19.43 4.30
CA VAL A 254 -11.12 18.31 4.44
C VAL A 254 -10.60 18.22 5.88
N VAL A 255 -10.23 19.36 6.48
CA VAL A 255 -9.78 19.43 7.87
C VAL A 255 -10.85 18.88 8.82
N ASP A 256 -12.08 19.38 8.70
CA ASP A 256 -13.18 19.03 9.58
C ASP A 256 -13.52 17.54 9.51
N VAL A 257 -13.58 16.98 8.29
CA VAL A 257 -13.88 15.56 8.09
C VAL A 257 -12.82 14.67 8.72
N ILE A 258 -11.55 14.91 8.40
CA ILE A 258 -10.45 14.09 8.93
C ILE A 258 -10.37 14.25 10.44
N ALA A 259 -10.40 15.48 10.97
CA ALA A 259 -10.34 15.73 12.40
C ALA A 259 -11.48 15.03 13.16
N GLN A 260 -12.70 15.11 12.62
CA GLN A 260 -13.86 14.45 13.24
C GLN A 260 -13.72 12.93 13.23
N SER A 261 -13.30 12.32 12.12
CA SER A 261 -13.09 10.87 12.04
C SER A 261 -12.05 10.37 13.03
N GLN A 262 -10.96 11.12 13.22
CA GLN A 262 -9.93 10.76 14.20
C GLN A 262 -10.44 10.87 15.65
N VAL A 263 -11.24 11.90 15.95
CA VAL A 263 -11.86 12.06 17.28
C VAL A 263 -12.89 10.96 17.53
N ASP A 264 -13.71 10.60 16.54
CA ASP A 264 -14.69 9.52 16.66
C ASP A 264 -14.01 8.17 16.96
N LEU A 265 -12.90 7.88 16.26
CA LEU A 265 -12.10 6.68 16.50
C LEU A 265 -11.55 6.63 17.94
N GLN A 266 -11.04 7.76 18.44
CA GLN A 266 -10.54 7.86 19.81
C GLN A 266 -11.64 7.58 20.84
N ILE A 267 -12.81 8.20 20.69
CA ILE A 267 -13.96 8.02 21.60
C ILE A 267 -14.41 6.56 21.58
N GLN A 268 -14.45 5.93 20.41
CA GLN A 268 -14.85 4.53 20.27
C GLN A 268 -13.86 3.58 20.97
N SER A 269 -12.55 3.78 20.79
CA SER A 269 -11.54 2.98 21.48
C SER A 269 -11.53 3.19 23.01
N GLU A 270 -11.85 4.39 23.50
CA GLU A 270 -12.07 4.63 24.93
C GLU A 270 -13.30 3.89 25.46
N ALA A 271 -14.42 3.94 24.72
CA ALA A 271 -15.65 3.25 25.09
C ALA A 271 -15.48 1.72 25.11
N ASN A 272 -14.66 1.19 24.20
CA ASN A 272 -14.33 -0.24 24.12
C ASN A 272 -13.28 -0.67 25.17
N GLY A 273 -12.69 0.27 25.92
CA GLY A 273 -11.66 -0.01 26.91
C GLY A 273 -10.28 -0.35 26.31
N GLU A 274 -10.09 -0.12 25.02
CA GLU A 274 -8.82 -0.30 24.31
C GLU A 274 -7.83 0.82 24.66
N LEU A 275 -8.34 2.01 24.99
CA LEU A 275 -7.57 3.17 25.42
C LEU A 275 -8.08 3.71 26.77
N PRO A 276 -7.19 4.24 27.63
CA PRO A 276 -7.60 4.94 28.84
C PRO A 276 -8.31 6.24 28.47
N ALA A 277 -9.41 6.55 29.16
CA ALA A 277 -10.20 7.76 28.94
C ALA A 277 -9.36 9.03 29.10
N ASN A 278 -9.37 9.91 28.10
CA ASN A 278 -8.50 11.08 28.06
C ASN A 278 -9.05 12.33 28.80
N ASN A 279 -10.29 12.27 29.29
CA ASN A 279 -11.02 13.34 30.00
C ASN A 279 -11.13 14.70 29.26
N LEU A 280 -10.77 14.77 27.97
CA LEU A 280 -10.90 15.97 27.16
C LEU A 280 -12.30 16.05 26.54
N SER A 281 -12.80 17.27 26.34
CA SER A 281 -14.01 17.48 25.54
C SER A 281 -13.71 17.27 24.05
N ASN A 282 -14.73 16.90 23.27
CA ASN A 282 -14.62 16.73 21.82
C ASN A 282 -14.02 17.97 21.14
N ASP A 283 -14.45 19.16 21.53
CA ASP A 283 -13.93 20.42 20.97
C ASP A 283 -12.44 20.61 21.23
N HIS A 284 -11.94 20.24 22.42
CA HIS A 284 -10.51 20.29 22.72
C HIS A 284 -9.72 19.23 21.95
N MET A 285 -10.30 18.05 21.70
CA MET A 285 -9.66 17.02 20.87
C MET A 285 -9.56 17.46 19.40
N LEU A 286 -10.62 18.09 18.86
CA LEU A 286 -10.61 18.66 17.51
C LEU A 286 -9.54 19.76 17.35
N GLN A 287 -9.45 20.67 18.32
CA GLN A 287 -8.41 21.72 18.32
C GLN A 287 -7.00 21.13 18.42
N ALA A 288 -6.82 20.07 19.19
CA ALA A 288 -5.51 19.44 19.38
C ALA A 288 -5.02 18.71 18.12
N ILE A 289 -5.94 18.18 17.30
CA ILE A 289 -5.58 17.41 16.11
C ILE A 289 -5.48 18.25 14.84
N GLU A 290 -6.17 19.38 14.78
CA GLU A 290 -6.21 20.27 13.61
C GLU A 290 -4.81 20.62 13.03
N PRO A 291 -3.78 20.97 13.82
CA PRO A 291 -2.44 21.27 13.26
C PRO A 291 -1.79 20.09 12.53
N LYS A 292 -2.05 18.86 12.97
CA LYS A 292 -1.54 17.64 12.33
C LYS A 292 -2.29 17.33 11.05
N VAL A 293 -3.61 17.51 11.05
CA VAL A 293 -4.43 17.39 9.84
C VAL A 293 -3.96 18.39 8.79
N LEU A 294 -3.70 19.64 9.17
CA LEU A 294 -3.14 20.65 8.28
C LEU A 294 -1.80 20.22 7.68
N GLN A 295 -0.89 19.68 8.49
CA GLN A 295 0.39 19.16 8.01
C GLN A 295 0.20 18.02 7.00
N VAL A 296 -0.73 17.10 7.27
CA VAL A 296 -1.01 15.95 6.40
C VAL A 296 -1.60 16.38 5.06
N ILE A 297 -2.62 17.24 5.06
CA ILE A 297 -3.33 17.58 3.82
C ILE A 297 -2.51 18.47 2.89
N GLU A 298 -1.54 19.20 3.44
CA GLU A 298 -0.57 20.01 2.68
C GLU A 298 0.67 19.21 2.28
N TYR A 299 0.87 18.03 2.86
CA TYR A 299 2.01 17.20 2.55
C TYR A 299 2.01 16.80 1.07
N ARG A 300 3.22 16.71 0.51
CA ARG A 300 3.46 16.33 -0.88
C ARG A 300 4.54 15.28 -0.90
N THR A 301 4.52 14.47 -1.95
CA THR A 301 5.62 13.54 -2.20
C THR A 301 6.94 14.29 -2.38
N VAL A 302 7.97 13.84 -1.68
CA VAL A 302 9.31 14.45 -1.72
C VAL A 302 10.20 13.62 -2.62
N THR A 303 10.49 14.12 -3.82
CA THR A 303 11.46 13.51 -4.73
C THR A 303 12.89 13.82 -4.25
N PRO A 304 13.86 12.89 -4.32
CA PRO A 304 15.22 13.17 -3.90
C PRO A 304 15.79 14.34 -4.71
N SER A 305 16.22 15.40 -4.00
CA SER A 305 16.98 16.48 -4.62
C SER A 305 18.35 15.93 -5.04
N LYS A 306 18.69 16.07 -6.33
CA LYS A 306 20.01 15.68 -6.86
C LYS A 306 21.10 16.38 -6.05
N LYS A 307 21.92 15.60 -5.34
CA LYS A 307 23.28 15.97 -4.99
C LYS A 307 24.23 15.03 -5.71
#